data_AF-A0A357K3D8-F1
#
_entry.id   AF-A0A357K3D8-F1
#
_cell.length_a   1.000
_cell.length_b   1.000
_cell.length_c   1.000
_cell.angle_alpha   90.00
_cell.angle_beta   90.00
_cell.angle_gamma   90.00
#
_symmetry.space_group_name_H-M   'P 1'
#
loop_
_entity.id
_entity.type
_entity.pdbx_description
1 polymer ?
#
loop_
_entity_poly.entity_id
_entity_poly.type
_entity_poly.pdbx_seq_one_letter_code
_entity_poly.pdbx_strand_id
1 'polypeptide(L)'
;GRNTSEGQVAQTLNTRGMYSLVRHPLYLGNYFIWMALVLTTGRLDFALLVTLAYMMYYLRIAMAEEAFLASKFGSTYSAWTATVPAFVPKCWGTPRSSWTPAGNAFSMRHVIKREYNGVFAIVFGMFLLEAARTAGLGAPAWNTLAWQSGLGSSVATFLFLRFLKKRTRVLHVEGREFSS
;
A
#
# COMPACT_ATOMS: atom_id res chain seq x y z
N GLY A 1 2.40 -7.77 -11.46
CA GLY A 1 1.21 -7.05 -10.95
C GLY A 1 0.09 -8.03 -10.70
N ARG A 2 -0.95 -7.69 -9.92
CA ARG A 2 -2.04 -8.63 -9.56
C ARG A 2 -2.79 -9.25 -10.76
N ASN A 3 -2.60 -8.73 -11.98
CA ASN A 3 -3.20 -9.23 -13.22
C ASN A 3 -2.16 -9.94 -14.10
N THR A 4 -1.39 -10.90 -13.55
CA THR A 4 -0.34 -11.60 -14.31
C THR A 4 -0.87 -12.46 -15.45
N SER A 5 -2.13 -12.89 -15.40
CA SER A 5 -2.76 -13.71 -16.45
C SER A 5 -3.23 -12.92 -17.67
N GLU A 6 -3.55 -11.63 -17.51
CA GLU A 6 -4.14 -10.78 -18.57
C GLU A 6 -3.20 -9.65 -19.05
N GLY A 7 -1.96 -9.62 -18.54
CA GLY A 7 -1.02 -8.53 -18.80
C GLY A 7 -1.36 -7.23 -18.06
N GLN A 8 -0.76 -6.10 -18.48
CA GLN A 8 -1.05 -4.79 -17.88
C GLN A 8 -2.45 -4.30 -18.31
N VAL A 9 -3.40 -4.32 -17.38
CA VAL A 9 -4.76 -3.83 -17.60
C VAL A 9 -4.90 -2.42 -17.04
N ALA A 10 -5.20 -1.45 -17.92
CA ALA A 10 -5.53 -0.08 -17.56
C ALA A 10 -6.72 0.39 -18.40
N GLN A 11 -7.95 0.22 -17.91
CA GLN A 11 -9.16 0.61 -18.67
C GLN A 11 -9.32 2.14 -18.73
N THR A 12 -8.93 2.84 -17.66
CA THR A 12 -9.03 4.29 -17.52
C THR A 12 -7.75 4.85 -16.93
N LEU A 13 -7.38 6.07 -17.30
CA LEU A 13 -6.28 6.79 -16.69
C LEU A 13 -6.72 7.41 -15.36
N ASN A 14 -6.09 7.01 -14.26
CA ASN A 14 -6.36 7.58 -12.94
C ASN A 14 -5.59 8.89 -12.76
N THR A 15 -6.30 10.02 -12.72
CA THR A 15 -5.70 11.36 -12.58
C THR A 15 -6.13 12.10 -11.32
N ARG A 16 -7.03 11.51 -10.51
CA ARG A 16 -7.63 12.10 -9.32
C ARG A 16 -7.14 11.46 -8.03
N GLY A 17 -7.45 12.09 -6.90
CA GLY A 17 -6.98 11.69 -5.57
C GLY A 17 -5.47 11.82 -5.47
N MET A 18 -4.80 10.78 -4.96
CA MET A 18 -3.33 10.78 -4.84
C MET A 18 -2.61 11.00 -6.18
N TYR A 19 -3.21 10.53 -7.29
CA TYR A 19 -2.68 10.72 -8.64
C TYR A 19 -2.75 12.17 -9.14
N SER A 20 -3.46 13.07 -8.45
CA SER A 20 -3.42 14.51 -8.76
C SER A 20 -2.19 15.21 -8.16
N LEU A 21 -1.55 14.57 -7.18
CA LEU A 21 -0.39 15.11 -6.45
C LEU A 21 0.94 14.59 -6.99
N VAL A 22 0.99 13.32 -7.38
CA VAL A 22 2.20 12.63 -7.86
C VAL A 22 1.79 11.50 -8.81
N ARG A 23 2.60 11.22 -9.84
CA ARG A 23 2.27 10.17 -10.84
C ARG A 23 2.33 8.76 -10.26
N HIS A 24 3.25 8.52 -9.32
CA HIS A 24 3.51 7.21 -8.72
C HIS A 24 3.27 7.17 -7.20
N PRO A 25 2.03 7.40 -6.71
CA PRO A 25 1.77 7.52 -5.27
C PRO A 25 2.04 6.21 -4.51
N LEU A 26 1.85 5.04 -5.16
CA LEU A 26 2.17 3.75 -4.56
C LEU A 26 3.68 3.57 -4.34
N TYR A 27 4.51 4.01 -5.31
CA TYR A 27 5.96 3.94 -5.18
C TYR A 27 6.46 4.88 -4.11
N LEU A 28 5.85 6.06 -3.99
CA LEU A 28 6.17 6.97 -2.89
C LEU A 28 5.78 6.38 -1.53
N GLY A 29 4.59 5.77 -1.41
CA GLY A 29 4.16 5.11 -0.18
C GLY A 29 5.07 3.95 0.20
N ASN A 30 5.43 3.09 -0.76
CA ASN A 30 6.37 1.99 -0.54
C ASN A 30 7.74 2.48 -0.09
N TYR A 31 8.24 3.58 -0.66
CA TYR A 31 9.50 4.18 -0.25
C TYR A 31 9.49 4.55 1.23
N PHE A 32 8.43 5.20 1.72
CA PHE A 32 8.33 5.56 3.13
C PHE A 32 8.21 4.35 4.06
N ILE A 33 7.50 3.29 3.66
CA ILE A 33 7.42 2.04 4.42
C ILE A 33 8.82 1.42 4.59
N TRP A 34 9.58 1.32 3.49
CA TRP A 34 10.96 0.82 3.54
C TRP A 34 11.88 1.74 4.35
N MET A 35 11.74 3.05 4.16
CA MET A 35 12.57 4.03 4.86
C MET A 35 12.34 4.00 6.37
N ALA A 36 11.11 3.77 6.83
CA ALA A 36 10.83 3.61 8.26
C ALA A 36 11.63 2.45 8.86
N LEU A 37 11.69 1.29 8.18
CA LEU A 37 12.49 0.14 8.61
C LEU A 37 14.00 0.39 8.52
N VAL A 38 14.45 1.11 7.49
CA VAL A 38 15.88 1.39 7.31
C VAL A 38 16.38 2.38 8.36
N LEU A 39 15.59 3.39 8.70
CA LEU A 39 15.95 4.39 9.71
C LEU A 39 16.03 3.81 11.12
N THR A 40 15.34 2.70 11.44
CA THR A 40 15.52 2.05 12.76
C THR A 40 16.92 1.48 12.98
N THR A 41 17.73 1.35 11.93
CA THR A 41 19.15 0.98 12.06
C THR A 41 20.02 2.10 12.64
N GLY A 42 19.54 3.34 12.68
CA GLY A 42 20.28 4.52 13.13
C GLY A 42 21.38 4.99 12.18
N ARG A 43 21.47 4.40 10.97
CA ARG A 43 22.56 4.60 10.02
C ARG A 43 22.12 5.38 8.78
N LEU A 44 22.47 6.67 8.74
CA LEU A 44 22.10 7.56 7.62
C LEU A 44 22.82 7.21 6.30
N ASP A 45 24.05 6.71 6.39
CA ASP A 45 24.81 6.17 5.26
C ASP A 45 24.09 4.98 4.60
N PHE A 46 23.55 4.09 5.41
CA PHE A 46 22.76 2.95 4.94
C PHE A 46 21.42 3.42 4.34
N ALA A 47 20.75 4.38 4.97
CA ALA A 47 19.54 5.00 4.43
C ALA A 47 19.76 5.64 3.06
N LEU A 48 20.89 6.34 2.87
CA LEU A 48 21.26 6.91 1.59
C LEU A 48 21.50 5.83 0.53
N LEU A 49 22.25 4.78 0.86
CA LEU A 49 22.49 3.66 -0.06
C LEU A 49 21.18 3.00 -0.52
N VAL A 50 20.29 2.71 0.43
CA VAL A 50 18.97 2.12 0.13
C VAL A 50 18.12 3.06 -0.71
N THR A 51 18.17 4.38 -0.44
CA THR A 51 17.47 5.39 -1.24
C THR A 51 17.95 5.36 -2.69
N LEU A 52 19.26 5.35 -2.92
CA LEU A 52 19.84 5.32 -4.27
C LEU A 52 19.46 4.01 -5.00
N ALA A 53 19.56 2.87 -4.31
CA ALA A 53 19.14 1.58 -4.86
C ALA A 53 17.64 1.56 -5.23
N TYR A 54 16.80 2.09 -4.34
CA TYR A 54 15.36 2.21 -4.56
C TYR A 54 15.06 3.08 -5.80
N MET A 55 15.71 4.24 -5.91
CA MET A 55 15.54 5.14 -7.04
C MET A 55 15.93 4.46 -8.35
N MET A 56 17.08 3.78 -8.42
CA MET A 56 17.49 3.06 -9.63
C MET A 56 16.50 1.96 -10.04
N TYR A 57 15.98 1.22 -9.07
CA TYR A 57 15.05 0.12 -9.34
C TYR A 57 13.66 0.64 -9.77
N TYR A 58 13.06 1.53 -8.98
CA TYR A 58 11.71 2.02 -9.25
C TYR A 58 11.66 2.99 -10.44
N LEU A 59 12.74 3.73 -10.75
CA LEU A 59 12.77 4.55 -11.95
C LEU A 59 12.63 3.70 -13.22
N ARG A 60 13.27 2.52 -13.27
CA ARG A 60 13.12 1.60 -14.41
C ARG A 60 11.70 1.08 -14.56
N ILE A 61 11.07 0.69 -13.46
CA ILE A 61 9.69 0.22 -13.46
C ILE A 61 8.74 1.35 -13.88
N ALA A 62 8.92 2.53 -13.31
CA ALA A 62 8.15 3.71 -13.63
C ALA A 62 8.27 4.05 -15.13
N MET A 63 9.49 4.09 -15.69
CA MET A 63 9.66 4.36 -17.13
C MET A 63 8.92 3.35 -18.02
N ALA A 64 8.98 2.06 -17.70
CA ALA A 64 8.26 1.04 -18.46
C ALA A 64 6.73 1.21 -18.35
N GLU A 65 6.23 1.50 -17.15
CA GLU A 65 4.80 1.78 -16.91
C GLU A 65 4.34 3.05 -17.63
N GLU A 66 5.14 4.12 -17.58
CA GLU A 66 4.85 5.37 -18.26
C GLU A 66 4.87 5.22 -19.78
N ALA A 67 5.79 4.43 -20.34
CA ALA A 67 5.80 4.11 -21.77
C ALA A 67 4.53 3.34 -22.19
N PHE A 68 4.10 2.37 -21.36
CA PHE A 68 2.86 1.64 -21.57
C PHE A 68 1.62 2.55 -21.49
N LEU A 69 1.56 3.46 -20.51
CA LEU A 69 0.44 4.39 -20.37
C LEU A 69 0.43 5.45 -21.47
N ALA A 70 1.60 5.93 -21.90
CA ALA A 70 1.75 6.86 -23.00
C ALA A 70 1.27 6.26 -24.33
N SER A 71 1.64 5.01 -24.63
CA SER A 71 1.17 4.34 -25.85
C SER A 71 -0.34 4.09 -25.82
N LYS A 72 -0.91 3.81 -24.64
CA LYS A 72 -2.33 3.52 -24.50
C LYS A 72 -3.24 4.75 -24.51
N PHE A 73 -2.85 5.84 -23.82
CA PHE A 73 -3.70 7.00 -23.59
C PHE A 73 -3.25 8.26 -24.35
N GLY A 74 -2.09 8.21 -25.03
CA GLY A 74 -1.62 9.25 -25.95
C GLY A 74 -1.61 10.65 -25.34
N SER A 75 -2.25 11.59 -26.04
CA SER A 75 -2.30 13.02 -25.66
C SER A 75 -2.93 13.26 -24.28
N THR A 76 -3.89 12.42 -23.86
CA THR A 76 -4.52 12.55 -22.54
C THR A 76 -3.50 12.30 -21.42
N TYR A 77 -2.63 11.31 -21.62
CA TYR A 77 -1.53 11.04 -20.70
C TYR A 77 -0.51 12.17 -20.69
N SER A 78 -0.07 12.64 -21.87
CA SER A 78 0.88 13.75 -22.00
C SER A 78 0.39 15.04 -21.33
N ALA A 79 -0.89 15.38 -21.50
CA ALA A 79 -1.47 16.57 -20.86
C ALA A 79 -1.48 16.45 -19.32
N TRP A 80 -1.78 15.26 -18.79
CA TRP A 80 -1.75 15.01 -17.36
C TRP A 80 -0.33 15.07 -16.79
N THR A 81 0.64 14.38 -17.42
CA THR A 81 2.03 14.33 -16.93
C THR A 81 2.75 15.67 -17.01
N ALA A 82 2.39 16.54 -17.96
CA ALA A 82 2.89 17.92 -18.04
C ALA A 82 2.59 18.72 -16.78
N THR A 83 1.50 18.39 -16.07
CA THR A 83 1.14 19.08 -14.84
C THR A 83 1.60 18.34 -13.59
N VAL A 84 1.73 17.00 -13.59
CA VAL A 84 1.96 16.20 -12.37
C VAL A 84 3.39 15.65 -12.28
N PRO A 85 4.14 15.94 -11.19
CA PRO A 85 5.50 15.44 -10.99
C PRO A 85 5.55 13.92 -10.78
N ALA A 86 6.69 13.30 -11.12
CA ALA A 86 6.83 11.84 -11.09
C ALA A 86 6.82 11.26 -9.67
N PHE A 87 7.63 11.83 -8.77
CA PHE A 87 7.90 11.28 -7.43
C PHE A 87 7.76 12.26 -6.28
N VAL A 88 7.98 13.56 -6.49
CA VAL A 88 7.86 14.58 -5.43
C VAL A 88 6.47 15.22 -5.49
N PRO A 89 5.62 15.08 -4.45
CA PRO A 89 4.26 15.61 -4.48
C PRO A 89 4.18 17.13 -4.61
N LYS A 90 3.22 17.63 -5.38
CA LYS A 90 2.99 19.09 -5.58
C LYS A 90 2.80 19.89 -4.30
N CYS A 91 2.23 19.27 -3.25
CA CYS A 91 1.96 19.93 -1.97
C CYS A 91 3.23 20.29 -1.20
N TRP A 92 4.40 19.77 -1.57
CA TRP A 92 5.66 20.10 -0.90
C TRP A 92 6.31 21.39 -1.44
N GLY A 93 5.85 21.92 -2.59
CA GLY A 93 6.54 23.04 -3.26
C GLY A 93 5.64 24.11 -3.87
N THR A 94 4.31 24.01 -3.75
CA THR A 94 3.37 25.00 -4.32
C THR A 94 2.31 25.44 -3.30
N PRO A 95 1.96 26.75 -3.23
CA PRO A 95 0.97 27.25 -2.26
C PRO A 95 -0.48 26.82 -2.57
N ARG A 96 -0.76 26.32 -3.78
CA ARG A 96 -2.11 25.97 -4.22
C ARG A 96 -2.36 24.48 -4.06
N SER A 97 -3.43 24.13 -3.34
CA SER A 97 -3.89 22.74 -3.25
C SER A 97 -4.14 22.19 -4.66
N SER A 98 -3.27 21.28 -5.10
CA SER A 98 -3.39 20.55 -6.37
C SER A 98 -4.24 19.29 -6.21
N TRP A 99 -4.94 19.17 -5.08
CA TRP A 99 -5.80 18.04 -4.79
C TRP A 99 -7.07 18.11 -5.63
N THR A 100 -7.28 17.07 -6.44
CA THR A 100 -8.56 16.84 -7.12
C THR A 100 -9.21 15.63 -6.46
N PRO A 101 -10.40 15.75 -5.83
CA PRO A 101 -11.06 14.62 -5.19
C PRO A 101 -11.22 13.44 -6.16
N ALA A 102 -11.04 12.21 -5.67
CA ALA A 102 -11.13 10.99 -6.48
C ALA A 102 -12.48 10.82 -7.20
N GLY A 103 -13.53 11.52 -6.76
CA GLY A 103 -14.91 11.37 -7.23
C GLY A 103 -15.72 10.36 -6.42
N ASN A 104 -15.05 9.52 -5.62
CA ASN A 104 -15.68 8.45 -4.85
C ASN A 104 -15.44 8.73 -3.35
N ALA A 105 -16.49 8.79 -2.54
CA ALA A 105 -16.37 9.01 -1.10
C ALA A 105 -15.56 7.89 -0.42
N PHE A 106 -14.62 8.23 0.46
CA PHE A 106 -13.82 7.25 1.18
C PHE A 106 -14.70 6.17 1.85
N SER A 107 -14.33 4.90 1.72
CA SER A 107 -15.16 3.78 2.21
C SER A 107 -14.34 2.83 3.08
N MET A 108 -14.56 2.91 4.39
CA MET A 108 -13.93 2.02 5.37
C MET A 108 -14.26 0.56 5.10
N ARG A 109 -15.48 0.26 4.63
CA ARG A 109 -15.89 -1.11 4.26
C ARG A 109 -14.99 -1.70 3.18
N HIS A 110 -14.68 -0.90 2.15
CA HIS A 110 -13.80 -1.32 1.07
C HIS A 110 -12.35 -1.49 1.53
N VAL A 111 -11.86 -0.59 2.40
CA VAL A 111 -10.52 -0.69 2.99
C VAL A 111 -10.40 -1.97 3.81
N ILE A 112 -11.33 -2.23 4.73
CA ILE A 112 -11.35 -3.46 5.55
C ILE A 112 -11.37 -4.70 4.66
N LYS A 113 -12.23 -4.73 3.63
CA LYS A 113 -12.32 -5.87 2.69
C LYS A 113 -11.01 -6.18 1.97
N ARG A 114 -10.19 -5.16 1.69
CA ARG A 114 -8.94 -5.29 0.94
C ARG A 114 -7.73 -5.53 1.83
N GLU A 115 -7.67 -4.89 2.99
CA GLU A 115 -6.47 -4.81 3.81
C GLU A 115 -6.47 -5.76 5.02
N TYR A 116 -7.59 -6.42 5.36
CA TYR A 116 -7.65 -7.29 6.55
C TYR A 116 -6.60 -8.42 6.56
N ASN A 117 -6.25 -8.98 5.40
CA ASN A 117 -5.19 -10.01 5.31
C ASN A 117 -3.82 -9.44 5.68
N GLY A 118 -3.49 -8.25 5.17
CA GLY A 118 -2.19 -7.60 5.42
C GLY A 118 -2.05 -7.18 6.88
N VAL A 119 -3.09 -6.55 7.44
CA VAL A 119 -3.12 -6.17 8.85
C VAL A 119 -2.99 -7.39 9.76
N PHE A 120 -3.71 -8.47 9.48
CA PHE A 120 -3.59 -9.72 10.24
C PHE A 120 -2.18 -10.31 10.16
N ALA A 121 -1.58 -10.35 8.96
CA ALA A 121 -0.21 -10.87 8.80
C ALA A 121 0.82 -10.08 9.60
N ILE A 122 0.70 -8.75 9.67
CA ILE A 122 1.58 -7.89 10.48
C ILE A 122 1.39 -8.22 11.96
N VAL A 123 0.16 -8.18 12.47
CA VAL A 123 -0.13 -8.43 13.90
C VAL A 123 0.33 -9.84 14.29
N PHE A 124 -0.03 -10.85 13.51
CA PHE A 124 0.34 -12.24 13.77
C PHE A 124 1.85 -12.46 13.67
N GLY A 125 2.52 -11.84 12.69
CA GLY A 125 3.98 -11.86 12.56
C GLY A 125 4.69 -11.26 13.78
N MET A 126 4.17 -10.16 14.33
CA MET A 126 4.70 -9.57 15.58
C MET A 126 4.54 -10.50 16.78
N PHE A 127 3.40 -11.20 16.90
CA PHE A 127 3.22 -12.23 17.93
C PHE A 127 4.26 -13.36 17.81
N LEU A 128 4.49 -13.87 16.59
CA LEU A 128 5.49 -14.92 16.34
C LEU A 128 6.92 -14.44 16.63
N LEU A 129 7.25 -13.21 16.26
CA LEU A 129 8.57 -12.64 16.49
C LEU A 129 8.87 -12.52 18.00
N GLU A 130 7.90 -12.02 18.78
CA GLU A 130 8.07 -11.87 20.24
C GLU A 130 8.07 -13.22 20.96
N ALA A 131 7.26 -14.18 20.48
CA ALA A 131 7.33 -15.56 20.92
C ALA A 131 8.75 -16.13 20.74
N ALA A 132 9.30 -16.04 19.53
CA ALA A 132 10.65 -16.54 19.23
C ALA A 132 11.73 -15.85 20.08
N ARG A 133 11.61 -14.54 20.30
CA ARG A 133 12.54 -13.76 21.14
C ARG A 133 12.54 -14.24 22.59
N THR A 134 11.38 -14.51 23.16
CA THR A 134 11.22 -14.86 24.58
C THR A 134 11.40 -16.36 24.87
N ALA A 135 11.29 -17.21 23.85
CA ALA A 135 11.57 -18.64 23.92
C ALA A 135 12.95 -18.96 24.53
N GLY A 136 13.97 -18.18 24.15
CA GLY A 136 15.34 -18.36 24.63
C GLY A 136 15.64 -17.76 26.01
N LEU A 137 14.69 -17.05 26.61
CA LEU A 137 14.88 -16.32 27.87
C LEU A 137 14.30 -17.04 29.09
N GLY A 138 13.74 -18.25 28.92
CA GLY A 138 13.14 -19.05 30.01
C GLY A 138 11.79 -18.55 30.53
N ALA A 139 11.33 -17.38 30.08
CA ALA A 139 10.02 -16.80 30.39
C ALA A 139 9.27 -16.47 29.09
N PRO A 140 8.72 -17.48 28.38
CA PRO A 140 8.10 -17.27 27.09
C PRO A 140 6.82 -16.43 27.19
N ALA A 141 6.72 -15.39 26.36
CA ALA A 141 5.59 -14.46 26.35
C ALA A 141 4.25 -15.18 26.07
N TRP A 142 4.26 -16.24 25.25
CA TRP A 142 3.06 -17.00 24.87
C TRP A 142 2.33 -17.68 26.02
N ASN A 143 3.01 -17.87 27.16
CA ASN A 143 2.40 -18.49 28.33
C ASN A 143 1.56 -17.50 29.17
N THR A 144 1.68 -16.19 28.91
CA THR A 144 0.92 -15.20 29.66
C THR A 144 -0.52 -15.09 29.16
N LEU A 145 -1.46 -14.88 30.08
CA LEU A 145 -2.88 -14.70 29.76
C LEU A 145 -3.11 -13.53 28.80
N ALA A 146 -2.39 -12.43 29.00
CA ALA A 146 -2.45 -11.26 28.13
C ALA A 146 -2.09 -11.63 26.68
N TRP A 147 -1.02 -12.38 26.47
CA TRP A 147 -0.60 -12.81 25.14
C TRP A 147 -1.62 -13.74 24.49
N GLN A 148 -2.13 -14.74 25.22
CA GLN A 148 -3.14 -15.69 24.71
C GLN A 148 -4.44 -14.98 24.33
N SER A 149 -4.90 -14.04 25.16
CA SER A 149 -6.09 -13.23 24.88
C SER A 149 -5.88 -12.30 23.67
N GLY A 150 -4.70 -11.71 23.53
CA GLY A 150 -4.32 -10.88 22.38
C GLY A 150 -4.28 -11.67 21.08
N LEU A 151 -3.63 -12.84 21.08
CA LEU A 151 -3.61 -13.71 19.90
C LEU A 151 -5.01 -14.22 19.55
N GLY A 152 -5.76 -14.68 20.56
CA GLY A 152 -7.13 -15.18 20.39
C GLY A 152 -8.06 -14.13 19.79
N SER A 153 -8.02 -12.89 20.29
CA SER A 153 -8.82 -11.77 19.76
C SER A 153 -8.42 -11.39 18.32
N SER A 154 -7.13 -11.42 17.99
CA SER A 154 -6.64 -11.17 16.62
C SER A 154 -7.13 -12.24 15.63
N VAL A 155 -7.00 -13.53 16.00
CA VAL A 155 -7.50 -14.65 15.18
C VAL A 155 -9.01 -14.60 15.03
N ALA A 156 -9.75 -14.34 16.12
CA ALA A 156 -11.21 -14.20 16.08
C ALA A 156 -11.64 -13.05 15.16
N THR A 157 -10.99 -11.89 15.26
CA THR A 157 -11.23 -10.74 14.38
C THR A 157 -10.95 -11.08 12.92
N PHE A 158 -9.85 -11.79 12.62
CA PHE A 158 -9.53 -12.22 11.26
C PHE A 158 -10.58 -13.18 10.71
N LEU A 159 -10.99 -14.19 11.47
CA LEU A 159 -12.02 -15.15 11.06
C LEU A 159 -13.36 -14.46 10.84
N PHE A 160 -13.73 -13.52 11.70
CA PHE A 160 -14.92 -12.71 11.56
C PHE A 160 -14.90 -11.87 10.27
N LEU A 161 -13.81 -11.13 10.02
CA LEU A 161 -13.66 -10.34 8.79
C LEU A 161 -13.62 -11.22 7.52
N ARG A 162 -12.96 -12.38 7.59
CA ARG A 162 -12.93 -13.36 6.51
C ARG A 162 -14.32 -13.93 6.25
N PHE A 163 -15.10 -14.21 7.30
CA PHE A 163 -16.48 -14.63 7.20
C PHE A 163 -17.33 -13.54 6.54
N LEU A 164 -17.28 -12.30 7.03
CA LEU A 164 -18.01 -11.17 6.43
C LEU A 164 -17.68 -11.03 4.95
N LYS A 165 -16.40 -11.09 4.57
CA LYS A 165 -15.98 -10.99 3.18
C LYS A 165 -16.47 -12.15 2.30
N LYS A 166 -16.44 -13.39 2.79
CA LYS A 166 -16.74 -14.59 2.00
C LYS A 166 -18.21 -15.00 2.00
N ARG A 167 -18.97 -14.64 3.04
CA ARG A 167 -20.33 -15.15 3.27
C ARG A 167 -21.39 -14.06 3.28
N THR A 168 -21.01 -12.78 3.27
CA THR A 168 -21.97 -11.66 3.33
C THR A 168 -21.67 -10.60 2.28
N ARG A 169 -22.65 -9.73 2.02
CA ARG A 169 -22.48 -8.52 1.19
C ARG A 169 -22.20 -7.26 2.01
N VAL A 170 -22.02 -7.37 3.33
CA VAL A 170 -21.87 -6.22 4.25
C VAL A 170 -20.69 -5.32 3.87
N LEU A 171 -19.60 -5.92 3.39
CA LEU A 171 -18.39 -5.21 2.97
C LEU A 171 -18.37 -4.87 1.47
N HIS A 172 -19.42 -5.21 0.72
CA HIS A 172 -19.52 -4.87 -0.70
C HIS A 172 -19.79 -3.38 -0.88
N VAL A 173 -19.14 -2.78 -1.88
CA VAL A 173 -19.31 -1.38 -2.23
C VAL A 173 -19.44 -1.28 -3.74
N GLU A 174 -20.59 -0.83 -4.21
CA GLU A 174 -20.90 -0.69 -5.64
C GLU A 174 -19.88 0.23 -6.35
N GLY A 175 -19.57 -0.11 -7.60
CA GLY A 175 -18.63 0.67 -8.42
C GLY A 175 -17.16 0.60 -7.98
N ARG A 176 -16.80 -0.26 -7.01
CA ARG A 176 -15.40 -0.47 -6.56
C ARG A 176 -14.87 -1.88 -6.77
N GLU A 177 -15.70 -2.75 -7.33
CA GLU A 177 -15.33 -4.11 -7.68
C GLU A 177 -15.30 -4.18 -9.21
N PHE A 178 -14.24 -4.79 -9.76
CA PHE A 178 -14.23 -5.09 -11.18
C PHE A 178 -15.37 -6.08 -11.43
N SER A 179 -16.40 -5.65 -12.15
CA SER A 179 -17.34 -6.57 -12.77
C SER A 179 -16.55 -7.33 -13.84
N SER A 180 -16.15 -8.56 -13.52
CA SER A 180 -15.75 -9.54 -14.52
C SER A 180 -16.95 -9.90 -15.38
#